data_AF-A0A964RRH3-F1
#
_entry.id   AF-A0A964RRH3-F1
#
_cell.length_a   1.000
_cell.length_b   1.000
_cell.length_c   1.000
_cell.angle_alpha   90.00
_cell.angle_beta   90.00
_cell.angle_gamma   90.00
#
_symmetry.space_group_name_H-M   'P 1'
#
loop_
_entity.id
_entity.type
_entity.pdbx_description
1 polymer ?
#
loop_
_entity_poly.entity_id
_entity_poly.type
_entity_poly.pdbx_seq_one_letter_code
_entity_poly.pdbx_strand_id
1 'polypeptide(L)'
;MKMGTYSHETEVKVNQGIEIIKRFNDSNSKYSKHLDDVNETFSSFTEDYKKINEIVDSIGKISRQTNMLSLNAAIEAARAGEHGKGFGVVAQEIRKLAEGVAVSIKNISETIGKLDEQTVLIKKEMEELNVKFEEQSKDVRATELTFNEILDSAGQLNECISNVSNEVADIESIIVSNIG
;
A
#
# COMPACT_ATOMS: atom_id res chain seq x y z
N MET A 1 -28.45 23.87 38.12
CA MET A 1 -29.44 23.02 37.41
C MET A 1 -28.72 21.85 36.75
N LYS A 2 -29.32 20.65 36.70
CA LYS A 2 -28.74 19.46 36.03
C LYS A 2 -28.39 19.70 34.54
N MET A 3 -29.11 20.63 33.90
CA MET A 3 -28.99 20.96 32.48
C MET A 3 -27.62 21.56 32.10
N GLY A 4 -27.06 22.46 32.91
CA GLY A 4 -25.71 23.01 32.66
C GLY A 4 -24.61 21.94 32.83
N THR A 5 -24.81 20.97 33.72
CA THR A 5 -23.89 19.84 33.90
C THR A 5 -23.85 18.93 32.67
N TYR A 6 -25.01 18.65 32.05
CA TYR A 6 -25.07 17.84 30.82
C TYR A 6 -24.46 18.55 29.61
N SER A 7 -24.63 19.87 29.50
CA SER A 7 -24.00 20.64 28.43
C SER A 7 -22.48 20.63 28.56
N HIS A 8 -21.96 20.87 29.77
CA HIS A 8 -20.53 20.77 30.03
C HIS A 8 -19.97 19.37 29.76
N GLU A 9 -20.69 18.32 30.16
CA GLU A 9 -20.29 16.93 29.86
C GLU A 9 -20.25 16.67 28.34
N THR A 10 -21.18 17.27 27.59
CA THR A 10 -21.22 17.20 26.12
C THR A 10 -19.99 17.87 25.50
N GLU A 11 -19.66 19.09 25.92
CA GLU A 11 -18.46 19.80 25.47
C GLU A 11 -17.18 19.00 25.74
N VAL A 12 -17.07 18.38 26.92
CA VAL A 12 -15.92 17.53 27.26
C VAL A 12 -15.82 16.32 26.32
N LYS A 13 -16.94 15.62 26.07
CA LYS A 13 -16.95 14.45 25.17
C LYS A 13 -16.69 14.82 23.71
N VAL A 14 -17.20 15.95 23.25
CA VAL A 14 -16.95 16.45 21.89
C VAL A 14 -15.48 16.80 21.72
N ASN A 15 -14.88 17.51 22.68
CA ASN A 15 -13.44 17.81 22.65
C ASN A 15 -12.58 16.53 22.64
N GLN A 16 -12.97 15.51 23.41
CA GLN A 16 -12.33 14.19 23.34
C GLN A 16 -12.49 13.54 21.94
N GLY A 17 -13.67 13.64 21.33
CA GLY A 17 -13.95 13.19 19.97
C GLY A 17 -13.07 13.88 18.93
N ILE A 18 -12.95 15.21 19.00
CA ILE A 18 -12.09 16.01 18.12
C ILE A 18 -10.62 15.58 18.26
N GLU A 19 -10.13 15.36 19.49
CA GLU A 19 -8.77 14.86 19.71
C GLU A 19 -8.54 13.45 19.14
N ILE A 20 -9.55 12.57 19.19
CA ILE A 20 -9.49 11.26 18.52
C ILE A 20 -9.41 11.44 17.01
N ILE A 21 -10.22 12.32 16.42
CA ILE A 21 -10.24 12.61 14.98
C ILE A 21 -8.91 13.21 14.51
N LYS A 22 -8.30 14.13 15.27
CA LYS A 22 -6.95 14.65 14.96
C LYS A 22 -5.91 13.56 14.92
N ARG A 23 -5.88 12.67 15.94
CA ARG A 23 -4.97 11.51 15.94
C ARG A 23 -5.24 10.57 14.77
N PHE A 24 -6.52 10.38 14.42
CA PHE A 24 -6.90 9.58 13.27
C PHE A 24 -6.38 10.19 11.97
N ASN A 25 -6.56 11.49 11.74
CA ASN A 25 -6.04 12.22 10.58
C ASN A 25 -4.51 12.12 10.46
N ASP A 26 -3.78 12.29 11.57
CA ASP A 26 -2.32 12.12 11.60
C ASP A 26 -1.92 10.68 11.22
N SER A 27 -2.62 9.68 11.78
CA SER A 27 -2.40 8.28 11.43
C SER A 27 -2.71 7.99 9.96
N ASN A 28 -3.77 8.58 9.40
CA ASN A 28 -4.17 8.42 8.01
C ASN A 28 -3.15 9.06 7.05
N SER A 29 -2.61 10.22 7.40
CA SER A 29 -1.55 10.88 6.63
C SER A 29 -0.27 10.06 6.60
N LYS A 30 0.14 9.50 7.76
CA LYS A 30 1.28 8.58 7.84
C LYS A 30 1.06 7.32 7.01
N TYR A 31 -0.15 6.79 7.01
CA TYR A 31 -0.48 5.61 6.23
C TYR A 31 -0.44 5.88 4.71
N SER A 32 -1.00 7.01 4.26
CA SER A 32 -0.89 7.45 2.87
C SER A 32 0.57 7.53 2.42
N LYS A 33 1.44 8.11 3.25
CA LYS A 33 2.88 8.17 2.96
C LYS A 33 3.51 6.78 2.88
N HIS A 34 3.14 5.86 3.77
CA HIS A 34 3.62 4.48 3.70
C HIS A 34 3.16 3.77 2.43
N LEU A 35 1.95 4.01 1.93
CA LEU A 35 1.51 3.49 0.65
C LEU A 35 2.35 4.04 -0.52
N ASP A 36 2.72 5.32 -0.47
CA ASP A 36 3.61 5.92 -1.47
C ASP A 36 5.01 5.27 -1.44
N ASP A 37 5.59 5.11 -0.25
CA ASP A 37 6.89 4.44 -0.06
C ASP A 37 6.88 2.99 -0.58
N VAL A 38 5.76 2.29 -0.34
CA VAL A 38 5.52 0.92 -0.81
C VAL A 38 5.38 0.88 -2.33
N ASN A 39 4.66 1.83 -2.94
CA ASN A 39 4.55 1.95 -4.40
C ASN A 39 5.90 2.22 -5.07
N GLU A 40 6.74 3.07 -4.48
CA GLU A 40 8.08 3.35 -4.99
C GLU A 40 8.99 2.12 -4.92
N THR A 41 9.02 1.46 -3.75
CA THR A 41 9.79 0.22 -3.55
C THR A 41 9.35 -0.86 -4.54
N PHE A 42 8.05 -0.99 -4.75
CA PHE A 42 7.48 -1.98 -5.66
C PHE A 42 7.76 -1.67 -7.15
N SER A 43 7.80 -0.39 -7.51
CA SER A 43 8.21 0.04 -8.85
C SER A 43 9.66 -0.31 -9.13
N SER A 44 10.55 -0.07 -8.16
CA SER A 44 11.96 -0.47 -8.24
C SER A 44 12.11 -1.99 -8.36
N PHE A 45 11.39 -2.75 -7.54
CA PHE A 45 11.34 -4.21 -7.63
C PHE A 45 10.93 -4.70 -9.02
N THR A 46 9.89 -4.10 -9.61
CA THR A 46 9.42 -4.43 -10.96
C THR A 46 10.49 -4.16 -12.01
N GLU A 47 11.27 -3.08 -11.86
CA GLU A 47 12.35 -2.74 -12.77
C GLU A 47 13.52 -3.71 -12.68
N ASP A 48 13.94 -4.07 -11.47
CA ASP A 48 15.00 -5.05 -11.24
C ASP A 48 14.64 -6.43 -11.80
N TYR A 49 13.38 -6.81 -11.62
CA TYR A 49 12.85 -8.03 -12.17
C TYR A 49 12.87 -8.05 -13.72
N LYS A 50 12.56 -6.93 -14.38
CA LYS A 50 12.70 -6.82 -15.85
C LYS A 50 14.15 -7.01 -16.30
N LYS A 51 15.12 -6.44 -15.57
CA LYS A 51 16.55 -6.63 -15.84
C LYS A 51 16.96 -8.09 -15.71
N ILE A 52 16.43 -8.80 -14.71
CA ILE A 52 16.65 -10.26 -14.58
C ILE A 52 16.13 -11.00 -15.82
N ASN A 53 14.94 -10.66 -16.30
CA ASN A 53 14.37 -11.29 -17.49
C ASN A 53 15.27 -11.08 -18.74
N GLU A 54 15.80 -9.87 -18.93
CA GLU A 54 16.76 -9.58 -20.02
C GLU A 54 18.05 -10.40 -19.92
N ILE A 55 18.57 -10.59 -18.69
CA ILE A 55 19.75 -11.42 -18.44
C ILE A 55 19.44 -12.88 -18.78
N VAL A 56 18.31 -13.40 -18.34
CA VAL A 56 17.88 -14.79 -18.60
C VAL A 56 17.73 -15.03 -20.10
N ASP A 57 17.15 -14.08 -20.84
CA ASP A 57 17.07 -14.12 -22.31
C ASP A 57 18.44 -14.12 -22.97
N SER A 58 19.38 -13.31 -22.47
CA SER A 58 20.76 -13.26 -22.96
C SER A 58 21.49 -14.59 -22.75
N ILE A 59 21.40 -15.18 -21.55
CA ILE A 59 21.95 -16.51 -21.27
C ILE A 59 21.28 -17.55 -22.18
N GLY A 60 19.99 -17.39 -22.49
CA GLY A 60 19.27 -18.27 -23.42
C GLY A 60 19.84 -18.23 -24.83
N LYS A 61 20.18 -17.04 -25.31
CA LYS A 61 20.86 -16.85 -26.60
C LYS A 61 22.26 -17.49 -26.58
N ILE A 62 23.03 -17.29 -25.50
CA ILE A 62 24.37 -17.88 -25.33
C ILE A 62 24.30 -19.41 -25.31
N SER A 63 23.36 -19.99 -24.56
CA SER A 63 23.16 -21.44 -24.49
C SER A 63 22.82 -22.02 -25.87
N ARG A 64 21.90 -21.40 -26.62
CA ARG A 64 21.56 -21.83 -27.99
C ARG A 64 22.75 -21.73 -28.94
N GLN A 65 23.50 -20.64 -28.88
CA GLN A 65 24.71 -20.45 -29.69
C GLN A 65 25.79 -21.47 -29.34
N THR A 66 26.03 -21.72 -28.05
CA THR A 66 26.98 -22.73 -27.56
C THR A 66 26.57 -24.13 -28.02
N ASN A 67 25.28 -24.45 -27.95
CA ASN A 67 24.74 -25.72 -28.47
C ASN A 67 25.03 -25.86 -29.97
N MET A 68 24.76 -24.82 -30.77
CA MET A 68 25.05 -24.83 -32.21
C MET A 68 26.55 -24.94 -32.52
N LEU A 69 27.41 -24.23 -31.80
CA LEU A 69 28.87 -24.34 -31.97
C LEU A 69 29.37 -25.74 -31.63
N SER A 70 28.89 -26.32 -30.53
CA SER A 70 29.27 -27.68 -30.11
C SER A 70 28.82 -28.74 -31.11
N LEU A 71 27.66 -28.56 -31.74
CA LEU A 71 27.17 -29.44 -32.80
C LEU A 71 28.08 -29.38 -34.02
N ASN A 72 28.44 -28.17 -34.47
CA ASN A 72 29.37 -27.99 -35.60
C ASN A 72 30.74 -28.62 -35.30
N ALA A 73 31.25 -28.46 -34.07
CA ALA A 73 32.50 -29.07 -33.65
C ALA A 73 32.42 -30.61 -33.62
N ALA A 74 31.30 -31.18 -33.18
CA ALA A 74 31.08 -32.62 -33.21
C ALA A 74 31.04 -33.19 -34.64
N ILE A 75 30.43 -32.45 -35.58
CA ILE A 75 30.39 -32.81 -37.00
C ILE A 75 31.81 -32.80 -37.60
N GLU A 76 32.59 -31.76 -37.35
CA GLU A 76 33.95 -31.65 -37.88
C GLU A 76 34.90 -32.69 -37.25
N ALA A 77 34.72 -32.99 -35.96
CA ALA A 77 35.43 -34.07 -35.28
C ALA A 77 35.12 -35.44 -35.91
N ALA A 78 33.86 -35.71 -36.26
CA ALA A 78 33.49 -36.94 -36.96
C ALA A 78 34.12 -37.00 -38.36
N ARG A 79 34.21 -35.86 -39.06
CA ARG A 79 34.82 -35.74 -40.39
C ARG A 79 36.33 -36.00 -40.37
N ALA A 80 37.02 -35.60 -39.31
CA ALA A 80 38.44 -35.86 -39.10
C ALA A 80 38.77 -37.34 -38.74
N GLY A 81 37.75 -38.19 -38.56
CA GLY A 81 37.93 -39.61 -38.27
C GLY A 81 38.67 -39.86 -36.96
N GLU A 82 39.69 -40.72 -37.00
CA GLU A 82 40.47 -41.09 -35.80
C GLU A 82 41.18 -39.89 -35.16
N HIS A 83 41.61 -38.90 -35.95
CA HIS A 83 42.26 -37.70 -35.43
C HIS A 83 41.31 -36.76 -34.67
N GLY A 84 40.00 -36.88 -34.90
CA GLY A 84 38.97 -36.05 -34.27
C GLY A 84 38.33 -36.63 -33.02
N LYS A 85 38.60 -37.89 -32.66
CA LYS A 85 37.92 -38.59 -31.54
C LYS A 85 37.93 -37.81 -30.22
N GLY A 86 39.09 -37.27 -29.83
CA GLY A 86 39.22 -36.48 -28.59
C GLY A 86 38.38 -35.19 -28.63
N PHE A 87 38.40 -34.47 -29.76
CA PHE A 87 37.58 -33.27 -29.95
C PHE A 87 36.09 -33.58 -29.98
N GLY A 88 35.68 -34.73 -30.53
CA GLY A 88 34.29 -35.17 -30.55
C GLY A 88 33.72 -35.38 -29.14
N VAL A 89 34.51 -35.97 -28.24
CA VAL A 89 34.09 -36.16 -26.83
C VAL A 89 33.89 -34.81 -26.14
N VAL A 90 34.82 -33.86 -26.32
CA VAL A 90 34.70 -32.52 -25.75
C VAL A 90 33.48 -31.78 -26.32
N ALA A 91 33.26 -31.85 -27.63
CA ALA A 91 32.11 -31.24 -28.28
C ALA A 91 30.78 -31.79 -27.75
N GLN A 92 30.68 -33.11 -27.55
CA GLN A 92 29.50 -33.74 -26.97
C GLN A 92 29.23 -33.26 -25.52
N GLU A 93 30.27 -33.06 -24.73
CA GLU A 93 30.12 -32.62 -23.35
C GLU A 93 29.72 -31.14 -23.25
N ILE A 94 30.29 -30.28 -24.09
CA ILE A 94 29.85 -28.87 -24.23
C ILE A 94 28.38 -28.82 -24.64
N ARG A 95 27.96 -29.70 -25.56
CA ARG A 95 26.57 -29.80 -25.99
C ARG A 95 25.62 -30.12 -24.84
N LYS A 96 25.94 -31.14 -24.04
CA LYS A 96 25.14 -31.50 -22.86
C LYS A 96 25.05 -30.37 -21.85
N LEU A 97 26.16 -29.65 -21.61
CA LEU A 97 26.16 -28.48 -20.74
C LEU A 97 25.25 -27.38 -21.28
N ALA A 98 25.31 -27.10 -22.58
CA ALA A 98 24.45 -26.10 -23.21
C ALA A 98 22.95 -26.48 -23.12
N GLU A 99 22.61 -27.75 -23.36
CA GLU A 99 21.26 -28.30 -23.17
C GLU A 99 20.80 -28.20 -21.71
N GLY A 100 21.68 -28.52 -20.75
CA GLY A 100 21.40 -28.37 -19.32
C GLY A 100 21.13 -26.92 -18.90
N VAL A 101 21.90 -25.96 -19.44
CA VAL A 101 21.65 -24.53 -19.23
C VAL A 101 20.29 -24.12 -19.80
N ALA A 102 19.90 -24.62 -20.97
CA ALA A 102 18.59 -24.31 -21.57
C ALA A 102 17.42 -24.79 -20.69
N VAL A 103 17.54 -25.96 -20.06
CA VAL A 103 16.55 -26.46 -19.10
C VAL A 103 16.45 -25.54 -17.87
N SER A 104 17.59 -25.14 -17.30
CA SER A 104 17.60 -24.22 -16.17
C SER A 104 16.96 -22.87 -16.50
N ILE A 105 17.23 -22.32 -17.69
CA ILE A 105 16.63 -21.08 -18.18
C ILE A 105 15.12 -21.20 -18.31
N LYS A 106 14.61 -22.34 -18.79
CA LYS A 106 13.17 -22.58 -18.88
C LYS A 106 12.52 -22.52 -17.48
N ASN A 107 13.11 -23.21 -16.49
CA ASN A 107 12.60 -23.20 -15.13
C ASN A 107 12.63 -21.80 -14.49
N ILE A 108 13.69 -21.03 -14.75
CA ILE A 108 13.79 -19.63 -14.30
C ILE A 108 12.72 -18.78 -14.99
N SER A 109 12.50 -18.94 -16.29
CA SER A 109 11.49 -18.20 -17.06
C SER A 109 10.07 -18.48 -16.55
N GLU A 110 9.77 -19.73 -16.18
CA GLU A 110 8.48 -20.09 -15.56
C GLU A 110 8.30 -19.43 -14.18
N THR A 111 9.37 -19.37 -13.39
CA THR A 111 9.36 -18.71 -12.06
C THR A 111 9.18 -17.20 -12.22
N ILE A 112 9.88 -16.62 -13.19
CA ILE A 112 9.72 -15.25 -13.64
C ILE A 112 8.24 -15.06 -13.98
N GLY A 113 7.65 -15.74 -14.96
CA GLY A 113 6.24 -15.52 -15.35
C GLY A 113 5.24 -15.46 -14.17
N LYS A 114 5.40 -16.34 -13.15
CA LYS A 114 4.59 -16.30 -11.93
C LYS A 114 4.76 -15.02 -11.11
N LEU A 115 5.99 -14.52 -10.98
CA LEU A 115 6.28 -13.26 -10.30
C LEU A 115 5.68 -12.07 -11.03
N ASP A 116 5.61 -12.10 -12.36
CA ASP A 116 4.97 -11.03 -13.15
C ASP A 116 3.45 -10.97 -12.87
N GLU A 117 2.79 -12.13 -12.85
CA GLU A 117 1.38 -12.25 -12.45
C GLU A 117 1.14 -11.73 -11.02
N GLN A 118 1.99 -12.13 -10.07
CA GLN A 118 1.92 -11.62 -8.69
C GLN A 118 2.13 -10.11 -8.62
N THR A 119 3.02 -9.58 -9.46
CA THR A 119 3.31 -8.15 -9.50
C THR A 119 2.08 -7.35 -9.96
N VAL A 120 1.36 -7.84 -10.97
CA VAL A 120 0.10 -7.22 -11.44
C VAL A 120 -0.96 -7.22 -10.35
N LEU A 121 -1.10 -8.32 -9.60
CA LEU A 121 -2.05 -8.42 -8.49
C LEU A 121 -1.73 -7.42 -7.37
N ILE A 122 -0.48 -7.36 -6.94
CA ILE A 122 -0.04 -6.44 -5.90
C ILE A 122 -0.30 -4.98 -6.31
N LYS A 123 0.00 -4.62 -7.57
CA LYS A 123 -0.30 -3.27 -8.08
C LYS A 123 -1.78 -2.92 -7.97
N LYS A 124 -2.67 -3.85 -8.35
CA LYS A 124 -4.12 -3.66 -8.25
C LYS A 124 -4.57 -3.47 -6.80
N GLU A 125 -4.02 -4.26 -5.87
CA GLU A 125 -4.32 -4.11 -4.44
C GLU A 125 -3.85 -2.76 -3.89
N MET A 126 -2.68 -2.26 -4.32
CA MET A 126 -2.19 -0.94 -3.95
C MET A 126 -3.09 0.19 -4.47
N GLU A 127 -3.55 0.09 -5.72
CA GLU A 127 -4.51 1.06 -6.30
C GLU A 127 -5.85 1.06 -5.54
N GLU A 128 -6.39 -0.11 -5.21
CA GLU A 128 -7.61 -0.24 -4.41
C GLU A 128 -7.44 0.31 -2.99
N LEU A 129 -6.28 0.11 -2.36
CA LEU A 129 -5.97 0.67 -1.05
C LEU A 129 -5.96 2.20 -1.10
N ASN A 130 -5.32 2.81 -2.10
CA ASN A 130 -5.31 4.27 -2.26
C ASN A 130 -6.73 4.85 -2.34
N VAL A 131 -7.62 4.23 -3.12
CA VAL A 131 -9.03 4.67 -3.21
C VAL A 131 -9.73 4.58 -1.85
N LYS A 132 -9.55 3.48 -1.12
CA LYS A 132 -10.14 3.32 0.23
C LYS A 132 -9.62 4.36 1.22
N PHE A 133 -8.35 4.74 1.12
CA PHE A 133 -7.76 5.78 1.97
C PHE A 133 -8.32 7.17 1.69
N GLU A 134 -8.57 7.50 0.42
CA GLU A 134 -9.22 8.75 0.05
C GLU A 134 -10.67 8.82 0.57
N GLU A 135 -11.42 7.72 0.44
CA GLU A 135 -12.78 7.61 0.99
C GLU A 135 -12.78 7.78 2.52
N GLN A 136 -11.90 7.05 3.21
CA GLN A 136 -11.76 7.16 4.66
C GLN A 136 -11.37 8.59 5.10
N SER A 137 -10.50 9.28 4.34
CA SER A 137 -10.16 10.67 4.65
C SER A 137 -11.36 11.61 4.53
N LYS A 138 -12.28 11.37 3.58
CA LYS A 138 -13.53 12.13 3.45
C LYS A 138 -14.46 11.89 4.64
N ASP A 139 -14.62 10.65 5.07
CA ASP A 139 -15.48 10.30 6.21
C ASP A 139 -14.98 10.90 7.52
N VAL A 140 -13.66 10.94 7.72
CA VAL A 140 -13.05 11.56 8.90
C VAL A 140 -13.29 13.07 8.92
N ARG A 141 -13.15 13.75 7.77
CA ARG A 141 -13.48 15.18 7.65
C ARG A 141 -14.96 15.45 7.92
N ALA A 142 -15.86 14.62 7.41
CA ALA A 142 -17.29 14.73 7.70
C ALA A 142 -17.60 14.56 9.20
N THR A 143 -16.91 13.62 9.85
CA THR A 143 -17.01 13.40 11.29
C THR A 143 -16.48 14.59 12.09
N GLU A 144 -15.37 15.18 11.66
CA GLU A 144 -14.81 16.41 12.25
C GLU A 144 -15.80 17.58 12.20
N LEU A 145 -16.43 17.80 11.04
CA LEU A 145 -17.46 18.82 10.85
C LEU A 145 -18.65 18.59 11.80
N THR A 146 -19.12 17.34 11.89
CA THR A 146 -20.24 16.96 12.77
C THR A 146 -19.91 17.26 14.24
N PHE A 147 -18.70 16.95 14.71
CA PHE A 147 -18.30 17.27 16.09
C PHE A 147 -18.26 18.78 16.36
N ASN A 148 -17.78 19.58 15.39
CA ASN A 148 -17.80 21.04 15.52
C ASN A 148 -19.24 21.59 15.61
N GLU A 149 -20.17 21.08 14.81
CA GLU A 149 -21.59 21.45 14.88
C GLU A 149 -22.24 21.09 16.24
N ILE A 150 -21.86 19.95 16.83
CA ILE A 150 -22.32 19.57 18.17
C ILE A 150 -21.73 20.51 19.23
N LEU A 151 -20.46 20.91 19.09
CA LEU A 151 -19.83 21.87 20.01
C LEU A 151 -20.55 23.22 19.99
N ASP A 152 -20.84 23.74 18.80
CA ASP A 152 -21.58 25.00 18.63
C ASP A 152 -22.99 24.89 19.24
N SER A 153 -23.68 23.77 19.01
CA SER A 153 -25.01 23.51 19.57
C SER A 153 -25.00 23.45 21.11
N ALA A 154 -23.96 22.84 21.71
CA ALA A 154 -23.78 22.79 23.15
C ALA A 154 -23.51 24.19 23.74
N GLY A 155 -22.73 25.02 23.04
CA GLY A 155 -22.50 26.42 23.41
C GLY A 155 -23.79 27.25 23.44
N GLN A 156 -24.60 27.15 22.38
CA GLN A 156 -25.91 27.81 22.31
C GLN A 156 -26.87 27.34 23.42
N LEU A 157 -26.84 26.04 23.73
CA LEU A 157 -27.66 25.48 24.81
C LEU A 157 -27.23 26.00 26.18
N ASN A 158 -25.92 26.18 26.42
CA ASN A 158 -25.39 26.80 27.63
C ASN A 158 -25.84 28.26 27.77
N GLU A 159 -25.80 29.04 26.69
CA GLU A 159 -26.29 30.43 26.69
C GLU A 159 -27.79 30.50 27.01
N CYS A 160 -28.58 29.62 26.39
CA CYS A 160 -30.02 29.52 26.66
C CYS A 160 -30.32 29.18 28.13
N ILE A 161 -29.59 28.21 28.72
CA ILE A 161 -29.72 27.87 30.14
C ILE A 161 -29.39 29.07 31.04
N SER A 162 -28.35 29.83 30.70
CA SER A 162 -27.98 31.04 31.46
C SER A 162 -29.09 32.09 31.41
N ASN A 163 -29.66 32.33 30.23
CA ASN A 163 -30.76 33.29 30.06
C ASN A 163 -31.99 32.89 30.87
N VAL A 164 -32.42 31.62 30.77
CA VAL A 164 -33.55 31.09 31.56
C VAL A 164 -33.27 31.18 33.06
N SER A 165 -32.03 30.89 33.50
CA SER A 165 -31.66 30.99 34.91
C SER A 165 -31.76 32.42 35.44
N ASN A 166 -31.39 33.42 34.62
CA ASN A 166 -31.51 34.83 34.97
C ASN A 166 -32.98 35.25 35.04
N GLU A 167 -33.79 34.88 34.05
CA GLU A 167 -35.23 35.19 34.04
C GLU A 167 -35.97 34.60 35.26
N VAL A 168 -35.62 33.37 35.66
CA VAL A 168 -36.20 32.74 36.85
C VAL A 168 -35.80 33.50 38.12
N ALA A 169 -34.55 33.93 38.24
CA ALA A 169 -34.07 34.70 39.40
C ALA A 169 -34.75 36.09 39.47
N ASP A 170 -34.98 36.74 38.34
CA ASP A 170 -35.71 38.00 38.26
C ASP A 170 -37.18 37.84 38.72
N ILE A 171 -37.85 36.76 38.30
CA ILE A 171 -39.21 36.44 38.75
C ILE A 171 -39.25 36.19 40.26
N GLU A 172 -38.28 35.45 40.81
CA GLU A 172 -38.18 35.24 42.26
C GLU A 172 -38.04 36.56 43.02
N SER A 173 -37.20 37.48 42.52
CA SER A 173 -37.01 38.81 43.11
C SER A 173 -38.31 39.64 43.11
N ILE A 174 -39.06 39.62 42.01
CA ILE A 174 -40.36 40.32 41.88
C ILE A 174 -41.39 39.76 42.87
N ILE A 175 -41.47 38.43 43.00
CA ILE A 175 -42.40 37.78 43.94
C ILE A 175 -42.08 38.19 45.39
N VAL A 176 -40.80 38.17 45.78
CA VAL A 176 -40.38 38.59 47.12
C VAL A 176 -40.72 40.06 47.38
N SER A 177 -40.54 40.95 46.40
CA SER A 177 -40.87 42.38 46.53
C SER A 177 -42.37 42.67 46.62
N ASN A 178 -43.25 41.81 46.11
CA ASN A 178 -44.71 42.02 46.13
C ASN A 178 -45.39 41.44 47.39
N ILE A 179 -44.70 40.56 48.13
CA ILE A 179 -45.22 39.93 49.35
C ILE A 179 -44.73 40.65 50.62
N GLY A 180 -43.66 41.44 50.53
CA GLY A 180 -43.16 42.32 51.59
C GLY A 180 -43.78 43.71 51.57
#